data_AF-A0A3N5TD38-F1
#
_entry.id   AF-A0A3N5TD38-F1
#
_cell.length_a   1.000
_cell.length_b   1.000
_cell.length_c   1.000
_cell.angle_alpha   90.00
_cell.angle_beta   90.00
_cell.angle_gamma   90.00
#
_symmetry.space_group_name_H-M   'P 1'
#
loop_
_entity.id
_entity.type
_entity.pdbx_description
1 polymer ?
#
loop_
_entity_poly.entity_id
_entity_poly.type
_entity_poly.pdbx_seq_one_letter_code
_entity_poly.pdbx_strand_id
1 'polypeptide(L)'
;MNKKLAIVSTIFFLAGNIILLYGQNLVVNGGFEEELLGNISMWNPSAFMMNDASTLMVPVEGISHSGERSLLMVNHVPNDSRLIQWISVQPETFYRVSAWVLVEQVGPGGKGANMSVFGSSFASSDIRSSNGKWVEVSFAGKTGIDQTALPVCVRLG
;
A
#
# COMPACT_ATOMS: atom_id res chain seq x y z
N MET A 1 11.05 17.39 30.92
CA MET A 1 10.71 15.99 30.60
C MET A 1 9.95 15.98 29.29
N ASN A 2 10.55 15.37 28.26
CA ASN A 2 10.06 15.33 26.88
C ASN A 2 8.66 14.72 26.77
N LYS A 3 7.73 15.41 26.11
CA LYS A 3 6.66 14.75 25.35
C LYS A 3 6.93 15.03 23.88
N LYS A 4 7.79 14.20 23.28
CA LYS A 4 7.92 14.13 21.82
C LYS A 4 6.55 13.70 21.32
N LEU A 5 5.92 14.61 20.58
CA LEU A 5 4.66 14.40 19.88
C LEU A 5 4.84 13.17 18.98
N ALA A 6 4.20 12.07 19.32
CA ALA A 6 4.09 10.91 18.44
C ALA A 6 3.28 11.38 17.24
N ILE A 7 3.95 11.61 16.11
CA ILE A 7 3.28 11.91 14.85
C ILE A 7 2.67 10.60 14.38
N VAL A 8 1.35 10.54 14.52
CA VAL A 8 0.46 9.49 14.03
C VAL A 8 0.47 9.58 12.51
N SER A 9 1.14 8.66 11.83
CA SER A 9 1.08 8.60 10.37
C SER A 9 -0.25 7.97 9.97
N THR A 10 -1.23 8.78 9.61
CA THR A 10 -2.50 8.32 9.02
C THR A 10 -2.30 8.17 7.51
N ILE A 11 -2.49 6.97 6.96
CA ILE A 11 -2.41 6.74 5.51
C ILE A 11 -3.66 6.10 5.02
N PHE A 12 -4.29 6.68 4.01
CA PHE A 12 -5.35 6.02 3.25
C PHE A 12 -4.74 5.48 1.95
N PHE A 13 -4.88 4.17 1.67
CA PHE A 13 -4.47 3.55 0.39
C PHE A 13 -5.69 3.29 -0.49
N LEU A 14 -5.56 3.55 -1.79
CA LEU A 14 -6.45 3.01 -2.82
C LEU A 14 -5.60 2.42 -3.94
N ALA A 15 -5.55 1.10 -4.08
CA ALA A 15 -4.85 0.47 -5.20
C ALA A 15 -5.70 0.58 -6.46
N GLY A 16 -5.19 1.25 -7.48
CA GLY A 16 -5.94 1.47 -8.71
C GLY A 16 -5.13 2.15 -9.80
N ASN A 17 -4.38 1.35 -10.56
CA ASN A 17 -4.39 1.27 -12.03
C ASN A 17 -3.15 0.51 -12.55
N ILE A 18 -3.32 -0.81 -12.69
CA ILE A 18 -2.48 -1.62 -13.57
C ILE A 18 -2.98 -1.45 -15.00
N ILE A 19 -2.28 -0.66 -15.83
CA ILE A 19 -2.49 -0.70 -17.28
C ILE A 19 -1.63 -1.81 -17.85
N LEU A 20 -2.31 -2.79 -18.43
CA LEU A 20 -1.80 -3.70 -19.45
C LEU A 20 -2.62 -3.53 -20.71
N LEU A 21 -2.06 -3.88 -21.87
CA LEU A 21 -2.85 -4.18 -23.07
C LEU A 21 -4.05 -5.04 -22.61
N TYR A 22 -5.29 -4.56 -22.83
CA TYR A 22 -6.61 -5.10 -22.39
C TYR A 22 -7.34 -4.44 -21.20
N GLY A 23 -6.77 -3.47 -20.48
CA GLY A 23 -7.57 -2.51 -19.69
C GLY A 23 -8.34 -3.04 -18.46
N GLN A 24 -8.02 -4.24 -17.94
CA GLN A 24 -8.64 -4.78 -16.73
C GLN A 24 -7.71 -4.64 -15.51
N ASN A 25 -8.26 -4.15 -14.39
CA ASN A 25 -7.54 -4.15 -13.11
C ASN A 25 -7.47 -5.58 -12.56
N LEU A 26 -6.26 -6.08 -12.31
CA LEU A 26 -6.01 -7.42 -11.78
C LEU A 26 -5.99 -7.47 -10.24
N VAL A 27 -5.93 -6.30 -9.59
CA VAL A 27 -5.98 -6.20 -8.13
C VAL A 27 -7.40 -6.50 -7.68
N VAL A 28 -7.56 -7.46 -6.78
CA VAL A 28 -8.84 -7.76 -6.13
C VAL A 28 -8.97 -6.94 -4.85
N ASN A 29 -10.16 -6.40 -4.58
CA ASN A 29 -10.41 -5.53 -3.43
C ASN A 29 -9.36 -4.39 -3.28
N GLY A 30 -8.97 -3.76 -4.38
CA GLY A 30 -7.98 -2.67 -4.37
C GLY A 30 -8.48 -1.37 -3.72
N GLY A 31 -9.81 -1.19 -3.67
CA GLY A 31 -10.46 -0.08 -2.98
C GLY A 31 -10.71 -0.33 -1.48
N PHE A 32 -10.45 -1.54 -0.97
CA PHE A 32 -10.74 -1.93 0.42
C PHE A 32 -12.23 -1.83 0.80
N GLU A 33 -13.10 -2.08 -0.18
CA GLU A 33 -14.56 -2.05 0.00
C GLU A 33 -15.08 -3.34 0.65
N GLU A 34 -14.38 -4.46 0.46
CA GLU A 34 -14.77 -5.75 1.01
C GLU A 34 -14.04 -6.06 2.31
N GLU A 35 -14.78 -6.57 3.30
CA GLU A 35 -14.28 -7.07 4.58
C GLU A 35 -14.77 -8.49 4.83
N LEU A 36 -13.93 -9.33 5.45
CA LEU A 36 -14.27 -10.70 5.82
C LEU A 36 -13.89 -10.91 7.28
N LEU A 37 -14.91 -11.08 8.13
CA LEU A 37 -14.73 -11.36 9.56
C LEU A 37 -13.81 -10.34 10.26
N GLY A 38 -13.92 -9.05 9.91
CA GLY A 38 -13.11 -7.97 10.48
C GLY A 38 -11.67 -7.89 9.96
N ASN A 39 -11.33 -8.63 8.90
CA ASN A 39 -10.03 -8.54 8.23
C ASN A 39 -10.11 -7.76 6.91
N ILE A 40 -8.95 -7.29 6.45
CA ILE A 40 -8.76 -6.64 5.16
C ILE A 40 -8.80 -7.73 4.07
N SER A 41 -9.97 -7.99 3.49
CA SER A 41 -10.18 -9.08 2.53
C SER A 41 -9.18 -9.04 1.38
N MET A 42 -8.68 -10.21 0.98
CA MET A 42 -7.75 -10.41 -0.15
C MET A 42 -6.34 -9.81 0.00
N TRP A 43 -6.03 -9.24 1.17
CA TRP A 43 -4.71 -8.68 1.46
C TRP A 43 -4.11 -9.33 2.71
N ASN A 44 -2.82 -9.60 2.66
CA ASN A 44 -2.10 -10.26 3.75
C ASN A 44 -1.27 -9.24 4.51
N PRO A 45 -1.57 -8.97 5.80
CA PRO A 45 -0.84 -7.99 6.57
C PRO A 45 0.51 -8.54 7.05
N SER A 46 1.54 -7.69 7.00
CA SER A 46 2.88 -7.99 7.50
C SER A 46 3.54 -6.72 8.02
N ALA A 47 4.35 -6.83 9.06
CA ALA A 47 5.18 -5.73 9.54
C ALA A 47 6.48 -6.26 10.13
N PHE A 48 7.49 -5.40 10.30
CA PHE A 48 8.68 -5.76 11.08
C PHE A 48 8.32 -6.02 12.55
N MET A 49 7.52 -5.13 13.16
CA MET A 49 6.86 -5.37 14.44
C MET A 49 5.35 -5.47 14.25
N MET A 50 4.80 -6.68 14.29
CA MET A 50 3.36 -6.92 14.09
C MET A 50 2.64 -7.09 15.42
N ASN A 51 2.18 -5.97 15.98
CA ASN A 51 1.35 -5.91 17.18
C ASN A 51 0.64 -4.55 17.25
N ASP A 52 -0.48 -4.50 17.97
CA ASP A 52 -1.35 -3.32 18.07
C ASP A 52 -0.66 -2.10 18.69
N ALA A 53 0.41 -2.29 19.48
CA ALA A 53 1.18 -1.19 20.02
C ALA A 53 2.13 -0.55 18.99
N SER A 54 2.43 -1.25 17.89
CA SER A 54 3.41 -0.82 16.89
C SER A 54 2.77 -0.40 15.57
N THR A 55 1.71 -1.09 15.14
CA THR A 55 1.10 -0.89 13.82
C THR A 55 -0.41 -1.07 13.87
N LEU A 56 -1.11 -0.21 13.13
CA LEU A 56 -2.54 -0.32 12.84
C LEU A 56 -2.72 -0.47 11.34
N MET A 57 -3.57 -1.41 10.91
CA MET A 57 -4.02 -1.57 9.53
C MET A 57 -5.51 -1.86 9.54
N VAL A 58 -6.34 -0.92 9.13
CA VAL A 58 -7.81 -1.07 9.17
C VAL A 58 -8.47 -0.38 7.98
N PRO A 59 -9.50 -0.94 7.36
CA PRO A 59 -10.34 -0.21 6.42
C PRO A 59 -11.11 0.90 7.17
N VAL A 60 -11.41 1.97 6.47
CA VAL A 60 -12.03 3.18 7.03
C VAL A 60 -12.95 3.81 6.00
N GLU A 61 -14.10 4.29 6.46
CA GLU A 61 -15.14 4.92 5.65
C GLU A 61 -15.03 6.45 5.64
N GLY A 62 -15.51 7.08 4.57
CA GLY A 62 -15.68 8.54 4.49
C GLY A 62 -14.41 9.33 4.15
N ILE A 63 -13.25 8.65 4.10
CA ILE A 63 -12.01 9.20 3.55
C ILE A 63 -11.50 8.20 2.53
N SER A 64 -11.69 8.51 1.25
CA SER A 64 -11.34 7.65 0.12
C SER A 64 -10.91 8.51 -1.07
N HIS A 65 -10.16 7.93 -2.01
CA HIS A 65 -9.91 8.56 -3.30
C HIS A 65 -11.12 8.34 -4.25
N SER A 66 -11.71 7.15 -4.17
CA SER A 66 -12.90 6.73 -4.91
C SER A 66 -13.61 5.65 -4.09
N GLY A 67 -14.92 5.47 -4.29
CA GLY A 67 -15.69 4.55 -3.46
C GLY A 67 -15.96 5.11 -2.06
N GLU A 68 -16.31 4.25 -1.12
CA GLU A 68 -16.71 4.63 0.23
C GLU A 68 -15.59 4.41 1.25
N ARG A 69 -14.65 3.51 0.93
CA ARG A 69 -13.58 3.09 1.83
C ARG A 69 -12.19 3.33 1.28
N SER A 70 -11.23 3.21 2.18
CA SER A 70 -9.82 2.99 1.87
C SER A 70 -9.12 2.35 3.07
N LEU A 71 -7.85 1.97 2.94
CA LEU A 71 -7.10 1.38 4.06
C LEU A 71 -6.35 2.44 4.85
N LEU A 72 -6.62 2.56 6.15
CA LEU A 72 -5.80 3.24 7.14
C LEU A 72 -4.58 2.39 7.54
N MET A 73 -3.36 2.89 7.32
CA MET A 73 -2.12 2.30 7.86
C MET A 73 -1.38 3.30 8.75
N VAL A 74 -1.05 2.90 9.97
CA VAL A 74 -0.31 3.71 10.96
C VAL A 74 0.83 2.92 11.56
N ASN A 75 2.00 3.56 11.68
CA ASN A 75 3.11 3.07 12.51
C ASN A 75 3.28 3.99 13.72
N HIS A 76 3.07 3.44 14.92
CA HIS A 76 3.20 4.18 16.19
C HIS A 76 4.65 4.31 16.65
N VAL A 77 5.53 3.47 16.11
CA VAL A 77 6.98 3.45 16.30
C VAL A 77 7.66 3.28 14.95
N PRO A 78 8.97 3.55 14.79
CA PRO A 78 9.70 3.22 13.58
C PRO A 78 9.49 1.74 13.21
N ASN A 79 8.85 1.49 12.08
CA ASN A 79 8.44 0.17 11.66
C ASN A 79 8.34 0.11 10.14
N ASP A 80 8.27 -1.10 9.61
CA ASP A 80 8.07 -1.36 8.18
C ASP A 80 6.83 -2.22 8.01
N SER A 81 5.70 -1.57 7.75
CA SER A 81 4.36 -2.16 7.67
C SER A 81 3.91 -2.26 6.22
N ARG A 82 3.26 -3.36 5.86
CA ARG A 82 2.84 -3.65 4.48
C ARG A 82 1.62 -4.56 4.43
N LEU A 83 0.75 -4.34 3.43
CA LEU A 83 -0.19 -5.36 2.97
C LEU A 83 0.30 -5.94 1.66
N ILE A 84 0.15 -7.26 1.51
CA ILE A 84 0.65 -8.01 0.36
C ILE A 84 -0.51 -8.68 -0.37
N GLN A 85 -0.57 -8.52 -1.69
CA GLN A 85 -1.44 -9.30 -2.57
C GLN A 85 -0.62 -10.01 -3.64
N TRP A 86 -0.80 -11.31 -3.77
CA TRP A 86 -0.21 -12.11 -4.85
C TRP A 86 -1.14 -12.05 -6.05
N ILE A 87 -0.78 -11.21 -7.02
CA ILE A 87 -1.57 -10.99 -8.23
C ILE A 87 -1.15 -12.01 -9.29
N SER A 88 -2.10 -12.75 -9.85
CA SER A 88 -1.86 -13.63 -10.99
C SER A 88 -1.47 -12.82 -12.22
N VAL A 89 -0.34 -13.15 -12.83
CA VAL A 89 0.23 -12.45 -13.99
C VAL A 89 0.64 -13.44 -15.06
N GLN A 90 0.80 -12.96 -16.28
CA GLN A 90 1.34 -13.71 -17.40
C GLN A 90 2.86 -13.54 -17.42
N PRO A 91 3.62 -14.58 -17.79
CA PRO A 91 5.05 -14.46 -18.02
C PRO A 91 5.38 -13.47 -19.14
N GLU A 92 6.60 -12.94 -19.11
CA GLU A 92 7.15 -12.04 -20.14
C GLU A 92 6.27 -10.84 -20.53
N THR A 93 5.47 -10.34 -19.60
CA THR A 93 4.42 -9.36 -19.86
C THR A 93 4.68 -8.08 -19.06
N PHE A 94 4.44 -6.92 -19.68
CA PHE A 94 4.66 -5.61 -19.03
C PHE A 94 3.45 -5.19 -18.21
N TYR A 95 3.62 -4.98 -16.92
CA TYR A 95 2.60 -4.45 -16.02
C TYR A 95 2.98 -3.06 -15.53
N ARG A 96 2.03 -2.13 -15.51
CA ARG A 96 2.08 -0.98 -14.60
C ARG A 96 1.45 -1.36 -13.28
N VAL A 97 1.90 -0.84 -12.15
CA VAL A 97 1.25 -0.99 -10.85
C VAL A 97 1.13 0.37 -10.21
N SER A 98 -0.06 0.72 -9.71
CA SER A 98 -0.28 2.01 -9.06
C SER A 98 -1.30 1.99 -7.92
N ALA A 99 -1.16 2.98 -7.05
CA ALA A 99 -2.04 3.26 -5.94
C ALA A 99 -2.09 4.76 -5.68
N TRP A 100 -3.22 5.23 -5.18
CA TRP A 100 -3.37 6.54 -4.58
C TRP A 100 -3.03 6.45 -3.11
N VAL A 101 -2.28 7.44 -2.62
CA VAL A 101 -1.92 7.59 -1.22
C VAL A 101 -2.28 9.00 -0.74
N LEU A 102 -2.84 9.08 0.45
CA LEU A 102 -2.98 10.31 1.22
C LEU A 102 -2.09 10.20 2.45
N VAL A 103 -1.11 11.08 2.58
CA VAL A 103 -0.07 11.01 3.62
C VAL A 103 0.02 12.36 4.33
N GLU A 104 -0.29 12.39 5.63
CA GLU A 104 -0.16 13.60 6.44
C GLU A 104 1.31 14.04 6.55
N GLN A 105 2.10 13.28 7.31
CA GLN A 105 3.54 13.48 7.44
C GLN A 105 4.23 12.22 7.98
N VAL A 106 5.37 11.88 7.39
CA VAL A 106 6.29 10.83 7.86
C VAL A 106 7.56 11.48 8.35
N GLY A 107 8.05 11.03 9.51
CA GLY A 107 9.26 11.56 10.13
C GLY A 107 10.52 11.38 9.25
N PRO A 108 11.59 12.16 9.48
CA PRO A 108 12.75 12.22 8.59
C PRO A 108 13.51 10.90 8.40
N GLY A 109 13.35 9.95 9.33
CA GLY A 109 13.98 8.63 9.26
C GLY A 109 13.19 7.54 8.52
N GLY A 110 11.92 7.80 8.18
CA GLY A 110 11.09 6.86 7.41
C GLY A 110 11.21 7.12 5.91
N LYS A 111 11.06 6.07 5.10
CA LYS A 111 10.94 6.23 3.64
C LYS A 111 9.61 6.89 3.28
N GLY A 112 8.52 6.51 3.94
CA GLY A 112 7.16 6.97 3.66
C GLY A 112 6.33 5.95 2.92
N ALA A 113 5.18 6.39 2.42
CA ALA A 113 4.23 5.54 1.70
C ALA A 113 4.77 5.20 0.29
N ASN A 114 4.71 3.94 -0.10
CA ASN A 114 5.12 3.49 -1.43
C ASN A 114 4.42 2.18 -1.82
N MET A 115 4.64 1.77 -3.07
CA MET A 115 4.38 0.41 -3.54
C MET A 115 5.68 -0.32 -3.79
N SER A 116 5.73 -1.62 -3.51
CA SER A 116 6.91 -2.44 -3.78
C SER A 116 6.55 -3.85 -4.22
N VAL A 117 7.53 -4.60 -4.71
CA VAL A 117 7.40 -6.05 -4.92
C VAL A 117 8.01 -6.78 -3.74
N PHE A 118 7.24 -7.64 -3.08
CA PHE A 118 7.72 -8.42 -1.93
C PHE A 118 8.92 -9.28 -2.32
N GLY A 119 9.95 -9.31 -1.48
CA GLY A 119 11.19 -10.04 -1.75
C GLY A 119 12.12 -9.38 -2.78
N SER A 120 11.84 -8.15 -3.20
CA SER A 120 12.65 -7.38 -4.15
C SER A 120 12.93 -5.96 -3.63
N SER A 121 13.97 -5.33 -4.17
CA SER A 121 14.25 -3.89 -3.96
C SER A 121 13.45 -2.98 -4.90
N PHE A 122 12.61 -3.56 -5.76
CA PHE A 122 11.81 -2.81 -6.73
C PHE A 122 10.61 -2.13 -6.07
N ALA A 123 10.52 -0.80 -6.22
CA ALA A 123 9.49 0.03 -5.60
C ALA A 123 9.16 1.27 -6.44
N SER A 124 8.01 1.88 -6.17
CA SER A 124 7.68 3.24 -6.62
C SER A 124 8.50 4.29 -5.86
N SER A 125 8.36 5.56 -6.24
CA SER A 125 8.76 6.68 -5.39
C SER A 125 8.09 6.62 -4.03
N ASP A 126 8.80 7.09 -3.00
CA ASP A 126 8.29 7.24 -1.64
C ASP A 126 7.65 8.62 -1.40
N ILE A 127 6.50 8.63 -0.71
CA ILE A 127 5.75 9.83 -0.34
C ILE A 127 5.76 10.00 1.16
N ARG A 128 6.43 11.05 1.63
CA ARG A 128 6.50 11.41 3.06
C ARG A 128 5.44 12.40 3.50
N SER A 129 4.85 13.14 2.57
CA SER A 129 3.69 13.99 2.77
C SER A 129 3.05 14.25 1.42
N SER A 130 1.72 14.30 1.38
CA SER A 130 0.96 14.61 0.17
C SER A 130 0.21 15.94 0.27
N ASN A 131 0.51 16.75 1.30
CA ASN A 131 -0.10 18.07 1.54
C ASN A 131 -1.64 18.02 1.54
N GLY A 132 -2.21 17.00 2.18
CA GLY A 132 -3.67 16.83 2.31
C GLY A 132 -4.38 16.44 1.02
N LYS A 133 -3.66 16.00 -0.02
CA LYS A 133 -4.23 15.55 -1.29
C LYS A 133 -3.86 14.11 -1.58
N TRP A 134 -4.72 13.40 -2.28
CA TRP A 134 -4.37 12.11 -2.85
C TRP A 134 -3.34 12.27 -3.96
N VAL A 135 -2.29 11.46 -3.94
CA VAL A 135 -1.25 11.43 -4.98
C VAL A 135 -1.05 10.00 -5.46
N GLU A 136 -0.88 9.82 -6.77
CA GLU A 136 -0.63 8.50 -7.35
C GLU A 136 0.86 8.16 -7.21
N VAL A 137 1.15 6.96 -6.71
CA VAL A 137 2.45 6.31 -6.81
C VAL A 137 2.33 5.15 -7.79
N SER A 138 3.36 4.94 -8.60
CA SER A 138 3.37 3.83 -9.55
C SER A 138 4.76 3.33 -9.88
N PHE A 139 4.82 2.12 -10.41
CA PHE A 139 5.99 1.57 -11.10
C PHE A 139 5.53 0.74 -12.30
N ALA A 140 6.44 0.41 -13.22
CA ALA A 140 6.17 -0.52 -14.31
C ALA A 140 7.32 -1.50 -14.48
N GLY A 141 7.01 -2.76 -14.80
CA GLY A 141 8.00 -3.81 -14.96
C GLY A 141 7.52 -4.92 -15.87
N LYS A 142 8.47 -5.65 -16.47
CA LYS A 142 8.20 -6.87 -17.24
C LYS A 142 8.36 -8.09 -16.32
N THR A 143 7.39 -9.00 -16.32
CA THR A 143 7.50 -10.28 -15.61
C THR A 143 8.56 -11.18 -16.25
N GLY A 144 9.15 -12.07 -15.46
CA GLY A 144 10.12 -13.07 -15.93
C GLY A 144 9.49 -14.17 -16.80
N ILE A 145 10.34 -15.02 -17.37
CA ILE A 145 9.95 -16.09 -18.32
C ILE A 145 8.99 -17.14 -17.75
N ASP A 146 9.07 -17.41 -16.45
CA ASP A 146 8.20 -18.37 -15.74
C ASP A 146 7.38 -17.71 -14.63
N GLN A 147 7.33 -16.38 -14.60
CA GLN A 147 6.69 -15.64 -13.51
C GLN A 147 5.18 -15.56 -13.71
N THR A 148 4.43 -16.29 -12.88
CA THR A 148 2.96 -16.33 -12.90
C THR A 148 2.29 -15.59 -11.75
N ALA A 149 3.07 -15.07 -10.80
CA ALA A 149 2.59 -14.28 -9.68
C ALA A 149 3.46 -13.03 -9.45
N LEU A 150 2.82 -11.93 -9.05
CA LEU A 150 3.48 -10.69 -8.65
C LEU A 150 3.01 -10.30 -7.24
N PRO A 151 3.85 -10.45 -6.21
CA PRO A 151 3.48 -10.10 -4.85
C PRO A 151 3.64 -8.59 -4.63
N VAL A 152 2.56 -7.84 -4.85
CA VAL A 152 2.54 -6.38 -4.71
C VAL A 152 2.30 -6.01 -3.24
N CYS A 153 3.09 -5.06 -2.76
CA CYS A 153 2.93 -4.46 -1.44
C CYS A 153 2.40 -3.03 -1.56
N VAL A 154 1.43 -2.68 -0.70
CA VAL A 154 1.24 -1.29 -0.24
C VAL A 154 1.94 -1.14 1.11
N ARG A 155 2.79 -0.13 1.26
CA ARG A 155 3.81 -0.11 2.31
C ARG A 155 3.96 1.26 2.96
N LEU A 156 4.19 1.26 4.27
CA LEU A 156 4.66 2.40 5.07
C LEU A 156 5.91 1.99 5.85
N GLY A 157 7.01 2.71 5.64
CA GLY A 157 8.24 2.54 6.42
C GLY A 157 9.12 3.77 6.41
#